data_AF-A0AB34Y2P8-F1
#
_entry.id   AF-A0AB34Y2P8-F1
#
_cell.length_a   1.000
_cell.length_b   1.000
_cell.length_c   1.000
_cell.angle_alpha   90.00
_cell.angle_beta   90.00
_cell.angle_gamma   90.00
#
_symmetry.space_group_name_H-M   'P 1'
#
loop_
_entity.id
_entity.type
_entity.pdbx_description
1 polymer ?
#
loop_
_entity_poly.entity_id
_entity_poly.type
_entity_poly.pdbx_seq_one_letter_code
_entity_poly.pdbx_strand_id
1 'polypeptide(L)'
;MTQQNHLRGVLLASSACILWGISGVAASTLFINNPHLTAMWLTQVRMISAGLILLVWGMVAGKHPFKIWHHRHAAWTAVSYGLLGLIPVQLCYFEAVRVGNAPIATIIQFLGPFIISIYYFLFKHVTPSRIELIGMIMAFIGTLLIVTHGHLNSLAISPVILFWGGLSAIGVATNTLIPRTILPKYGALTVTGWGLLIAGLFLTLLQPMWRVHLTITWPN
;
A
#
# COMPACT_ATOMS: atom_id res chain seq x y z
N MET A 1 15.84 0.23 -24.09
CA MET A 1 14.89 -0.84 -23.71
C MET A 1 14.29 -1.40 -24.99
N THR A 2 14.43 -2.69 -25.27
CA THR A 2 13.79 -3.33 -26.44
C THR A 2 12.26 -3.27 -26.30
N GLN A 3 11.52 -2.97 -27.37
CA GLN A 3 10.05 -2.81 -27.36
C GLN A 3 9.30 -3.94 -26.63
N GLN A 4 9.80 -5.17 -26.75
CA GLN A 4 9.22 -6.36 -26.12
C GLN A 4 9.26 -6.32 -24.58
N ASN A 5 10.28 -5.68 -23.99
CA ASN A 5 10.37 -5.50 -22.54
C ASN A 5 9.46 -4.36 -22.05
N HIS A 6 9.18 -3.36 -22.90
CA HIS A 6 8.25 -2.28 -22.58
C HIS A 6 6.81 -2.79 -22.50
N LEU A 7 6.34 -3.56 -23.50
CA LEU A 7 4.99 -4.13 -23.49
C LEU A 7 4.77 -5.06 -22.29
N ARG A 8 5.75 -5.92 -21.97
CA ARG A 8 5.69 -6.78 -20.78
C ARG A 8 5.58 -5.94 -19.50
N GLY A 9 6.36 -4.87 -19.37
CA GLY A 9 6.28 -3.96 -18.23
C GLY A 9 4.91 -3.30 -18.10
N VAL A 10 4.34 -2.81 -19.20
CA VAL A 10 2.99 -2.21 -19.22
C VAL A 10 1.93 -3.23 -18.80
N LEU A 11 1.93 -4.44 -19.37
CA LEU A 11 0.96 -5.48 -19.02
C LEU A 11 1.06 -5.90 -17.54
N LEU A 12 2.27 -6.02 -17.01
CA LEU A 12 2.49 -6.33 -15.60
C LEU A 12 2.02 -5.20 -14.68
N ALA A 13 2.26 -3.94 -15.05
CA ALA A 13 1.78 -2.79 -14.28
C ALA A 13 0.25 -2.68 -14.32
N SER A 14 -0.37 -2.83 -15.49
CA SER A 14 -1.84 -2.81 -15.63
C SER A 14 -2.52 -3.92 -14.85
N SER A 15 -2.01 -5.16 -14.93
CA SER A 15 -2.55 -6.28 -14.17
C SER A 15 -2.39 -6.08 -12.66
N ALA A 16 -1.25 -5.56 -12.20
CA ALA A 16 -1.06 -5.21 -10.79
C ALA A 16 -2.07 -4.15 -10.30
N CYS A 17 -2.32 -3.11 -11.09
CA CYS A 17 -3.31 -2.08 -10.77
C CYS A 17 -4.74 -2.64 -10.69
N ILE A 18 -5.12 -3.51 -11.63
CA ILE A 18 -6.45 -4.16 -11.63
C ILE A 18 -6.62 -5.03 -10.39
N LEU A 19 -5.64 -5.88 -10.08
CA LEU A 19 -5.67 -6.75 -8.90
C LEU A 19 -5.72 -5.93 -7.60
N TRP A 20 -4.98 -4.82 -7.54
CA TRP A 20 -5.02 -3.92 -6.39
C TRP A 20 -6.40 -3.27 -6.21
N GLY A 21 -7.02 -2.79 -7.30
CA GLY A 21 -8.37 -2.22 -7.26
C GLY A 21 -9.44 -3.22 -6.83
N ILE A 22 -9.41 -4.45 -7.39
CA ILE A 22 -10.32 -5.54 -7.01
C ILE A 22 -10.16 -5.87 -5.52
N SER A 23 -8.92 -5.93 -5.01
CA SER A 23 -8.67 -6.18 -3.59
C SER A 23 -9.28 -5.12 -2.67
N GLY A 24 -9.27 -3.85 -3.05
CA GLY A 24 -9.89 -2.77 -2.28
C GLY A 24 -11.41 -2.89 -2.21
N VAL A 25 -12.06 -3.17 -3.35
CA VAL A 25 -13.52 -3.38 -3.42
C VAL A 25 -13.92 -4.62 -2.62
N ALA A 26 -13.19 -5.74 -2.76
CA ALA A 26 -13.42 -6.95 -2.00
C ALA A 26 -13.32 -6.70 -0.48
N ALA A 27 -12.30 -5.96 -0.03
CA ALA A 27 -12.17 -5.57 1.38
C ALA A 27 -13.36 -4.72 1.85
N SER A 28 -13.80 -3.75 1.04
CA SER A 28 -14.98 -2.94 1.36
C SER A 28 -16.22 -3.81 1.53
N THR A 29 -16.45 -4.78 0.65
CA THR A 29 -17.59 -5.72 0.76
C THR A 29 -17.48 -6.65 1.97
N LEU A 30 -16.26 -7.08 2.31
CA LEU A 30 -16.01 -7.91 3.50
C LEU A 30 -16.34 -7.15 4.79
N PHE A 31 -15.96 -5.87 4.89
CA PHE A 31 -16.26 -5.04 6.04
C PHE A 31 -17.76 -4.73 6.19
N ILE A 32 -18.48 -4.57 5.07
CA ILE A 32 -19.94 -4.38 5.09
C ILE A 32 -20.65 -5.66 5.54
N ASN A 33 -20.27 -6.81 5.00
CA ASN A 33 -20.94 -8.08 5.26
C ASN A 33 -20.56 -8.72 6.60
N ASN A 34 -19.43 -8.34 7.20
CA ASN A 34 -18.93 -8.90 8.46
C ASN A 34 -18.48 -7.78 9.40
N PRO A 35 -19.38 -7.24 10.24
CA PRO A 35 -19.08 -6.13 11.15
C PRO A 35 -17.96 -6.43 12.16
N HIS A 36 -17.70 -7.71 12.44
CA HIS A 36 -16.65 -8.15 13.35
C HIS A 36 -15.25 -8.19 12.72
N LEU A 37 -15.14 -8.08 11.39
CA LEU A 37 -13.84 -8.02 10.70
C LEU A 37 -13.22 -6.63 10.85
N THR A 38 -12.07 -6.58 11.52
CA THR A 38 -11.30 -5.35 11.67
C THR A 38 -10.31 -5.18 10.51
N ALA A 39 -10.02 -3.94 10.12
CA ALA A 39 -8.98 -3.67 9.13
C ALA A 39 -7.60 -4.14 9.60
N MET A 40 -7.35 -4.08 10.92
CA MET A 40 -6.18 -4.66 11.57
C MET A 40 -6.01 -6.15 11.27
N TRP A 41 -7.06 -6.96 11.49
CA TRP A 41 -7.01 -8.40 11.26
C TRP A 41 -6.76 -8.73 9.78
N LEU A 42 -7.49 -8.08 8.87
CA LEU A 42 -7.33 -8.29 7.43
C LEU A 42 -5.90 -7.94 6.98
N THR A 43 -5.36 -6.84 7.49
CA THR A 43 -4.00 -6.38 7.19
C THR A 43 -2.96 -7.38 7.70
N GLN A 44 -3.07 -7.85 8.95
CA GLN A 44 -2.16 -8.83 9.53
C GLN A 44 -2.09 -10.13 8.70
N VAL A 45 -3.24 -10.74 8.42
CA VAL A 45 -3.33 -12.00 7.66
C VAL A 45 -2.77 -11.82 6.26
N ARG A 46 -3.15 -10.75 5.56
CA ARG A 46 -2.64 -10.43 4.21
C ARG A 46 -1.13 -10.23 4.20
N MET A 47 -0.60 -9.46 5.15
CA MET A 47 0.83 -9.13 5.19
C MET A 47 1.69 -10.34 5.54
N ILE A 48 1.28 -11.14 6.53
CA ILE A 48 2.01 -12.35 6.92
C ILE A 48 1.98 -13.37 5.78
N SER A 49 0.80 -13.65 5.21
CA SER A 49 0.67 -14.60 4.11
C SER A 49 1.47 -14.17 2.88
N ALA A 50 1.31 -12.93 2.42
CA ALA A 50 2.05 -12.42 1.27
C ALA A 50 3.57 -12.36 1.54
N GLY A 51 3.97 -11.97 2.75
CA GLY A 51 5.38 -11.96 3.18
C GLY A 51 6.01 -13.34 3.10
N LEU A 52 5.34 -14.36 3.66
CA LEU A 52 5.79 -15.75 3.60
C LEU A 52 5.85 -16.27 2.15
N ILE A 53 4.80 -16.04 1.36
CA ILE A 53 4.74 -16.47 -0.04
C ILE A 53 5.90 -15.86 -0.84
N LEU A 54 6.14 -14.55 -0.71
CA LEU A 54 7.22 -13.87 -1.44
C LEU A 54 8.61 -14.33 -1.01
N LEU A 55 8.82 -14.60 0.28
CA LEU A 55 10.10 -15.11 0.77
C LEU A 55 10.36 -16.54 0.31
N VAL A 56 9.34 -17.41 0.37
CA VAL A 56 9.42 -18.79 -0.15
C VAL A 56 9.66 -18.79 -1.65
N TRP A 57 8.89 -18.01 -2.40
CA TRP A 57 9.10 -17.84 -3.82
C TRP A 57 10.49 -17.31 -4.14
N GLY A 58 10.97 -16.34 -3.36
CA GLY A 58 12.34 -15.81 -3.48
C GLY A 58 13.39 -16.90 -3.33
N MET A 59 13.25 -17.78 -2.33
CA MET A 59 14.16 -18.91 -2.12
C MET A 59 14.12 -19.90 -3.30
N VAL A 60 12.93 -20.28 -3.75
CA VAL A 60 12.74 -21.21 -4.89
C VAL A 60 13.28 -20.62 -6.19
N ALA A 61 13.16 -19.30 -6.38
CA ALA A 61 13.72 -18.57 -7.52
C ALA A 61 15.25 -18.34 -7.42
N GLY A 62 15.94 -19.01 -6.49
CA GLY A 62 17.40 -18.93 -6.32
C GLY A 62 17.88 -17.60 -5.73
N LYS A 63 16.98 -16.77 -5.15
CA LYS A 63 17.38 -15.59 -4.39
C LYS A 63 17.74 -16.01 -2.96
N HIS A 64 18.58 -15.20 -2.31
CA HIS A 64 18.96 -15.42 -0.92
C HIS A 64 18.33 -14.35 -0.02
N PRO A 65 17.03 -14.47 0.33
CA PRO A 65 16.33 -13.42 1.04
C PRO A 65 16.92 -13.12 2.42
N PHE A 66 17.59 -14.08 3.06
CA PHE A 66 18.22 -13.88 4.36
C PHE A 66 19.50 -13.03 4.31
N LYS A 67 20.12 -12.81 3.13
CA LYS A 67 21.33 -11.98 3.00
C LYS A 67 21.12 -10.53 3.45
N ILE A 68 19.88 -10.04 3.44
CA ILE A 68 19.54 -8.69 3.88
C ILE A 68 19.89 -8.46 5.36
N TRP A 69 19.83 -9.51 6.18
CA TRP A 69 20.07 -9.44 7.62
C TRP A 69 21.54 -9.42 8.01
N HIS A 70 22.44 -9.85 7.11
CA HIS A 70 23.88 -9.79 7.36
C HIS A 70 24.42 -8.36 7.36
N HIS A 71 23.72 -7.42 6.71
CA HIS A 71 24.14 -6.02 6.64
C HIS A 71 23.25 -5.16 7.54
N ARG A 72 23.82 -4.62 8.62
CA ARG A 72 23.09 -3.81 9.61
C ARG A 72 22.27 -2.68 8.97
N HIS A 73 22.82 -1.94 8.01
CA HIS A 73 22.10 -0.87 7.31
C HIS A 73 20.89 -1.42 6.52
N ALA A 74 21.04 -2.56 5.85
CA ALA A 74 19.97 -3.14 5.04
C ALA A 74 18.86 -3.74 5.94
N ALA A 75 19.24 -4.38 7.03
CA ALA A 75 18.33 -4.87 8.06
C ALA A 75 17.47 -3.73 8.64
N TRP A 76 18.11 -2.65 9.10
CA TRP A 76 17.39 -1.48 9.62
C TRP A 76 16.49 -0.83 8.57
N THR A 77 16.95 -0.74 7.32
CA THR A 77 16.14 -0.20 6.22
C THR A 77 14.92 -1.08 5.95
N ALA A 78 15.06 -2.41 6.00
CA ALA A 78 13.96 -3.36 5.81
C ALA A 78 12.92 -3.28 6.95
N VAL A 79 13.39 -3.14 8.20
CA VAL A 79 12.52 -2.94 9.36
C VAL A 79 11.77 -1.61 9.26
N SER A 80 12.48 -0.50 9.00
CA SER A 80 11.86 0.80 8.80
C SER A 80 10.89 0.81 7.61
N TYR A 81 11.21 0.09 6.54
CA TYR A 81 10.32 -0.07 5.39
C TYR A 81 9.01 -0.78 5.78
N GLY A 82 9.10 -1.86 6.55
CA GLY A 82 7.94 -2.55 7.11
C GLY A 82 7.09 -1.62 7.99
N LEU A 83 7.71 -1.01 8.99
CA LEU A 83 6.99 -0.24 10.02
C LEU A 83 6.49 1.11 9.55
N LEU A 84 7.30 1.86 8.81
CA LEU A 84 7.01 3.24 8.41
C LEU A 84 6.49 3.36 6.99
N GLY A 85 6.71 2.36 6.13
CA GLY A 85 6.20 2.33 4.77
C GLY A 85 4.95 1.46 4.65
N LEU A 86 5.10 0.17 4.97
CA LEU A 86 4.07 -0.83 4.68
C LEU A 86 2.88 -0.83 5.66
N ILE A 87 3.11 -0.59 6.95
CA ILE A 87 1.99 -0.44 7.91
C ILE A 87 1.09 0.74 7.51
N PRO A 88 1.58 1.99 7.38
CA PRO A 88 0.68 3.10 7.09
C PRO A 88 -0.01 2.94 5.74
N VAL A 89 0.70 2.50 4.69
CA VAL A 89 0.07 2.35 3.35
C VAL A 89 -0.98 1.23 3.28
N GLN A 90 -0.95 0.25 4.20
CA GLN A 90 -1.92 -0.84 4.19
C GLN A 90 -2.97 -0.69 5.29
N LEU A 91 -2.55 -0.55 6.54
CA LEU A 91 -3.47 -0.48 7.67
C LEU A 91 -4.31 0.79 7.60
N CYS A 92 -3.69 1.96 7.36
CA CYS A 92 -4.43 3.21 7.31
C CYS A 92 -5.32 3.27 6.06
N TYR A 93 -4.88 2.68 4.94
CA TYR A 93 -5.73 2.49 3.76
C TYR A 93 -6.98 1.70 4.12
N PHE A 94 -6.85 0.50 4.72
CA PHE A 94 -7.99 -0.33 5.04
C PHE A 94 -8.87 0.25 6.15
N GLU A 95 -8.32 0.99 7.11
CA GLU A 95 -9.12 1.78 8.07
C GLU A 95 -9.93 2.87 7.36
N ALA A 96 -9.34 3.58 6.40
CA ALA A 96 -10.05 4.57 5.58
C ALA A 96 -11.15 3.91 4.72
N VAL A 97 -10.91 2.70 4.19
CA VAL A 97 -11.94 1.91 3.50
C VAL A 97 -13.07 1.54 4.46
N ARG A 98 -12.74 1.12 5.68
CA ARG A 98 -13.71 0.67 6.69
C ARG A 98 -14.62 1.79 7.19
N VAL A 99 -14.05 2.96 7.50
CA VAL A 99 -14.82 4.12 8.00
C VAL A 99 -15.49 4.93 6.88
N GLY A 100 -15.14 4.63 5.63
CA GLY A 100 -15.66 5.30 4.44
C GLY A 100 -15.98 4.28 3.36
N ASN A 101 -15.25 4.35 2.24
CA ASN A 101 -15.36 3.38 1.15
C ASN A 101 -14.03 3.27 0.39
N ALA A 102 -13.88 2.20 -0.41
CA ALA A 102 -12.66 1.95 -1.17
C ALA A 102 -12.28 3.06 -2.17
N PRO A 103 -13.22 3.65 -2.94
CA PRO A 103 -12.88 4.71 -3.89
C PRO A 103 -12.35 5.98 -3.22
N ILE A 104 -13.01 6.50 -2.17
CA ILE A 104 -12.58 7.71 -1.44
C ILE A 104 -11.20 7.49 -0.82
N ALA A 105 -10.99 6.36 -0.14
CA ALA A 105 -9.69 6.01 0.44
C ALA A 105 -8.58 5.99 -0.62
N THR A 106 -8.89 5.48 -1.81
CA THR A 106 -7.97 5.43 -2.95
C THR A 106 -7.61 6.81 -3.48
N ILE A 107 -8.57 7.76 -3.53
CA ILE A 107 -8.27 9.15 -3.93
C ILE A 107 -7.24 9.77 -3.00
N ILE A 108 -7.50 9.70 -1.69
CA ILE A 108 -6.63 10.32 -0.70
C ILE A 108 -5.26 9.63 -0.76
N GLN A 109 -5.23 8.31 -0.96
CA GLN A 109 -4.01 7.54 -1.14
C GLN A 109 -3.20 7.98 -2.39
N PHE A 110 -3.86 8.32 -3.49
CA PHE A 110 -3.26 8.87 -4.71
C PHE A 110 -2.73 10.29 -4.58
N LEU A 111 -2.87 10.92 -3.41
CA LEU A 111 -2.08 12.11 -3.06
C LEU A 111 -0.63 11.77 -2.71
N GLY A 112 -0.29 10.50 -2.52
CA GLY A 112 1.08 10.04 -2.22
C GLY A 112 2.16 10.58 -3.18
N PRO A 113 1.99 10.52 -4.51
CA PRO A 113 2.89 11.17 -5.47
C PRO A 113 3.09 12.67 -5.24
N PHE A 114 2.06 13.41 -4.80
CA PHE A 114 2.20 14.82 -4.44
C PHE A 114 3.09 15.01 -3.22
N ILE A 115 2.92 14.16 -2.20
CA ILE A 115 3.78 14.15 -1.01
C ILE A 115 5.24 13.84 -1.39
N ILE A 116 5.45 12.86 -2.30
CA ILE A 116 6.79 12.54 -2.83
C ILE A 116 7.39 13.75 -3.54
N SER A 117 6.62 14.41 -4.43
CA SER A 117 7.08 15.59 -5.18
C SER A 117 7.47 16.74 -4.25
N ILE A 118 6.63 17.05 -3.25
CA ILE A 118 6.91 18.06 -2.22
C ILE A 118 8.18 17.69 -1.44
N TYR A 119 8.35 16.43 -1.06
CA TYR A 119 9.56 15.96 -0.38
C TYR A 119 10.82 16.18 -1.23
N TYR A 120 10.81 15.83 -2.52
CA TYR A 120 11.95 16.05 -3.40
C TYR A 120 12.24 17.54 -3.64
N PHE A 121 11.21 18.36 -3.74
CA PHE A 121 11.36 19.80 -3.86
C PHE A 121 12.01 20.41 -2.62
N LEU A 122 11.53 20.06 -1.42
CA LEU A 122 12.02 20.63 -0.16
C LEU A 122 13.40 20.11 0.27
N PHE A 123 13.64 18.79 0.16
CA PHE A 123 14.83 18.15 0.72
C PHE A 123 15.90 17.80 -0.32
N LYS A 124 15.55 17.77 -1.60
CA LYS A 124 16.48 17.45 -2.70
C LYS A 124 16.61 18.58 -3.72
N HIS A 125 15.88 19.68 -3.54
CA HIS A 125 15.86 20.82 -4.45
C HIS A 125 15.61 20.43 -5.91
N VAL A 126 14.88 19.33 -6.13
CA VAL A 126 14.47 18.88 -7.46
C VAL A 126 13.11 19.50 -7.74
N THR A 127 13.04 20.37 -8.75
CA THR A 127 11.79 20.99 -9.18
C THR A 127 11.01 20.04 -10.09
N PRO A 128 9.74 19.76 -9.79
CA PRO A 128 8.91 18.96 -10.69
C PRO A 128 8.74 19.70 -12.04
N SER A 129 8.76 18.95 -13.12
CA SER A 129 8.54 19.49 -14.45
C SER A 129 7.11 20.03 -14.60
N ARG A 130 6.90 21.03 -15.48
CA ARG A 130 5.57 21.54 -15.80
C ARG A 130 4.62 20.43 -16.25
N ILE A 131 5.13 19.45 -17.00
CA ILE A 131 4.35 18.31 -17.49
C ILE A 131 3.95 17.38 -16.34
N GLU A 132 4.83 17.15 -15.38
CA GLU A 132 4.54 16.33 -14.20
C GLU A 132 3.44 17.00 -13.35
N LEU A 133 3.55 18.31 -13.13
CA LEU A 133 2.53 19.06 -12.37
C LEU A 133 1.16 19.01 -13.05
N ILE A 134 1.11 19.23 -14.37
CA ILE A 134 -0.15 19.14 -15.14
C ILE A 134 -0.72 17.73 -15.08
N GLY A 135 0.11 16.69 -15.25
CA GLY A 135 -0.31 15.30 -15.18
C GLY A 135 -0.87 14.92 -13.80
N MET A 136 -0.24 15.40 -12.74
CA MET A 136 -0.71 15.22 -11.37
C MET A 136 -2.09 15.87 -11.14
N ILE A 137 -2.26 17.13 -11.57
CA ILE A 137 -3.56 17.84 -11.44
C ILE A 137 -4.65 17.13 -12.25
N MET A 138 -4.37 16.75 -13.49
CA MET A 138 -5.33 16.02 -14.33
C MET A 138 -5.72 14.67 -13.71
N ALA A 139 -4.77 13.90 -13.19
CA ALA A 139 -5.03 12.64 -12.53
C ALA A 139 -5.90 12.81 -11.28
N PHE A 140 -5.64 13.86 -10.49
CA PHE A 140 -6.45 14.18 -9.32
C PHE A 140 -7.90 14.54 -9.69
N ILE A 141 -8.09 15.42 -10.68
CA ILE A 141 -9.42 15.77 -11.20
C ILE A 141 -10.15 14.54 -11.74
N GLY A 142 -9.48 13.71 -12.53
CA GLY A 142 -10.06 12.47 -13.07
C GLY A 142 -10.53 11.54 -11.96
N THR A 143 -9.73 11.38 -10.90
CA THR A 143 -10.09 10.54 -9.75
C THR A 143 -11.29 11.12 -8.99
N LEU A 144 -11.34 12.45 -8.77
CA LEU A 144 -12.48 13.11 -8.13
C LEU A 144 -13.78 12.94 -8.92
N LEU A 145 -13.74 13.03 -10.26
CA LEU A 145 -14.90 12.84 -11.12
C LEU A 145 -15.45 11.42 -11.04
N ILE A 146 -14.57 10.40 -11.00
CA ILE A 146 -14.97 8.99 -10.86
C ILE A 146 -15.75 8.77 -9.57
N VAL A 147 -15.30 9.35 -8.45
CA VAL A 147 -15.89 9.09 -7.13
C VAL A 147 -17.11 9.94 -6.84
N THR A 148 -17.14 11.17 -7.36
CA THR A 148 -18.31 12.05 -7.20
C THR A 148 -19.45 11.67 -8.14
N HIS A 149 -19.22 10.78 -9.11
CA HIS A 149 -20.13 10.52 -10.23
C HIS A 149 -20.60 11.81 -10.93
N GLY A 150 -19.79 12.89 -10.88
CA GLY A 150 -20.15 14.22 -11.37
C GLY A 150 -20.92 15.12 -10.39
N HIS A 151 -21.30 14.63 -9.21
CA HIS A 151 -22.04 15.37 -8.18
C HIS A 151 -21.15 15.76 -6.98
N LEU A 152 -20.48 16.91 -7.08
CA LEU A 152 -19.58 17.46 -6.05
C LEU A 152 -20.26 17.75 -4.70
N ASN A 153 -21.59 17.92 -4.68
CA ASN A 153 -22.36 18.27 -3.48
C ASN A 153 -22.66 17.10 -2.53
N SER A 154 -22.26 15.87 -2.87
CA SER A 154 -22.52 14.66 -2.04
C SER A 154 -21.30 14.19 -1.23
N LEU A 155 -20.16 14.86 -1.35
CA LEU A 155 -18.91 14.44 -0.71
C LEU A 155 -18.83 14.89 0.76
N ALA A 156 -19.72 14.36 1.60
CA ALA A 156 -19.58 14.45 3.04
C ALA A 156 -18.46 13.50 3.51
N ILE A 157 -17.21 13.89 3.29
CA ILE A 157 -16.06 13.11 3.77
C ILE A 157 -15.88 13.37 5.27
N SER A 158 -16.01 12.32 6.07
CA SER A 158 -15.73 12.40 7.51
C SER A 158 -14.26 12.77 7.76
N PRO A 159 -13.95 13.65 8.73
CA PRO A 159 -12.58 13.96 9.15
C PRO A 159 -11.74 12.72 9.49
N VAL A 160 -12.40 11.65 9.97
CA VAL A 160 -11.74 10.37 10.29
C VAL A 160 -11.20 9.69 9.04
N ILE A 161 -11.91 9.76 7.91
CA ILE A 161 -11.47 9.21 6.63
C ILE A 161 -10.25 9.99 6.11
N LEU A 162 -10.27 11.33 6.25
CA LEU A 162 -9.14 12.18 5.87
C LEU A 162 -7.89 11.87 6.69
N PHE A 163 -8.05 11.63 8.00
CA PHE A 163 -6.94 11.27 8.87
C PHE A 163 -6.28 9.96 8.43
N TRP A 164 -7.05 8.87 8.31
CA TRP A 164 -6.52 7.57 7.90
C TRP A 164 -6.01 7.58 6.46
N GLY A 165 -6.75 8.18 5.53
CA GLY A 165 -6.32 8.31 4.14
C GLY A 165 -5.04 9.13 3.99
N GLY A 166 -4.91 10.22 4.75
CA GLY A 166 -3.73 11.08 4.74
C GLY A 166 -2.49 10.37 5.29
N LEU A 167 -2.62 9.64 6.39
CA LEU A 167 -1.56 8.76 6.89
C LEU A 167 -1.17 7.71 5.84
N SER A 168 -2.15 7.17 5.13
CA SER A 168 -1.90 6.24 4.04
C SER A 168 -1.13 6.89 2.89
N ALA A 169 -1.47 8.13 2.51
CA ALA A 169 -0.76 8.91 1.49
C ALA A 169 0.72 9.12 1.85
N ILE A 170 1.00 9.45 3.12
CA ILE A 170 2.37 9.50 3.66
C ILE A 170 3.02 8.10 3.61
N GLY A 171 2.24 7.06 3.88
CA GLY A 171 2.62 5.66 3.71
C GLY A 171 3.08 5.33 2.29
N VAL A 172 2.42 5.84 1.24
CA VAL A 172 2.88 5.67 -0.16
C VAL A 172 4.24 6.32 -0.36
N ALA A 173 4.45 7.52 0.16
CA ALA A 173 5.73 8.22 0.01
C ALA A 173 6.88 7.45 0.68
N THR A 174 6.69 7.05 1.93
CA THR A 174 7.67 6.28 2.70
C THR A 174 7.89 4.87 2.15
N ASN A 175 6.83 4.17 1.73
CA ASN A 175 6.92 2.87 1.04
C ASN A 175 7.72 2.97 -0.27
N THR A 176 7.68 4.11 -0.95
CA THR A 176 8.46 4.33 -2.18
C THR A 176 9.90 4.72 -1.90
N LEU A 177 10.14 5.58 -0.90
CA LEU A 177 11.43 6.20 -0.66
C LEU A 177 12.38 5.35 0.19
N ILE A 178 11.89 4.72 1.26
CA ILE A 178 12.71 3.96 2.21
C ILE A 178 13.47 2.78 1.54
N PRO A 179 12.82 1.89 0.76
CA PRO A 179 13.50 0.71 0.23
C PRO A 179 14.43 1.04 -0.95
N ARG A 180 14.46 2.28 -1.45
CA ARG A 180 15.16 2.68 -2.69
C ARG A 180 16.64 2.29 -2.70
N THR A 181 17.30 2.30 -1.55
CA THR A 181 18.75 1.98 -1.42
C THR A 181 19.04 0.49 -1.38
N ILE A 182 18.08 -0.34 -0.95
CA ILE A 182 18.23 -1.79 -0.79
C ILE A 182 17.59 -2.59 -1.93
N LEU A 183 16.60 -2.01 -2.61
CA LEU A 183 15.86 -2.66 -3.71
C LEU A 183 16.77 -3.14 -4.86
N PRO A 184 17.75 -2.35 -5.35
CA PRO A 184 18.63 -2.79 -6.43
C PRO A 184 19.59 -3.91 -6.00
N LYS A 185 19.91 -4.01 -4.70
CA LYS A 185 20.89 -4.97 -4.16
C LYS A 185 20.26 -6.32 -3.82
N TYR A 186 19.06 -6.31 -3.23
CA TYR A 186 18.42 -7.51 -2.69
C TYR A 186 17.18 -7.97 -3.49
N GLY A 187 16.69 -7.13 -4.42
CA GLY A 187 15.54 -7.40 -5.26
C GLY A 187 14.19 -7.20 -4.56
N ALA A 188 13.15 -6.98 -5.36
CA ALA A 188 11.80 -6.70 -4.86
C ALA A 188 11.20 -7.86 -4.03
N LEU A 189 11.40 -9.12 -4.44
CA LEU A 189 10.90 -10.29 -3.71
C LEU A 189 11.39 -10.31 -2.26
N THR A 190 12.70 -10.09 -2.05
CA THR A 190 13.31 -10.09 -0.71
C THR A 190 12.85 -8.90 0.11
N VAL A 191 12.96 -7.69 -0.45
CA VAL A 191 12.70 -6.45 0.30
C VAL A 191 11.21 -6.32 0.66
N THR A 192 10.32 -6.57 -0.30
CA THR A 192 8.88 -6.56 -0.08
C THR A 192 8.44 -7.72 0.82
N GLY A 193 8.98 -8.93 0.61
CA GLY A 193 8.67 -10.09 1.44
C GLY A 193 9.00 -9.88 2.92
N TRP A 194 10.22 -9.41 3.22
CA TRP A 194 10.59 -9.08 4.60
C TRP A 194 9.82 -7.90 5.17
N GLY A 195 9.63 -6.84 4.39
CA GLY A 195 8.85 -5.69 4.83
C GLY A 195 7.44 -6.07 5.24
N LEU A 196 6.75 -6.89 4.43
CA LEU A 196 5.41 -7.38 4.71
C LEU A 196 5.39 -8.28 5.95
N LEU A 197 6.33 -9.21 6.06
CA LEU A 197 6.40 -10.13 7.18
C LEU A 197 6.66 -9.39 8.51
N ILE A 198 7.63 -8.47 8.54
CA ILE A 198 7.96 -7.67 9.72
C ILE A 198 6.76 -6.84 10.16
N ALA A 199 6.11 -6.15 9.20
CA ALA A 199 4.95 -5.32 9.50
C ALA A 199 3.78 -6.15 10.03
N GLY A 200 3.46 -7.28 9.39
CA GLY A 200 2.39 -8.17 9.84
C GLY A 200 2.66 -8.77 11.22
N LEU A 201 3.89 -9.20 11.49
CA LEU A 201 4.30 -9.70 12.81
C LEU A 201 4.22 -8.60 13.87
N PHE A 202 4.70 -7.39 13.56
CA PHE A 202 4.63 -6.26 14.48
C PHE A 202 3.18 -5.90 14.84
N LEU A 203 2.29 -5.84 13.85
CA LEU A 203 0.86 -5.62 14.10
C LEU A 203 0.25 -6.75 14.95
N THR A 204 0.68 -8.00 14.74
CA THR A 204 0.21 -9.15 15.52
C THR A 204 0.67 -9.10 16.97
N LEU A 205 1.86 -8.56 17.24
CA LEU A 205 2.35 -8.33 18.60
C LEU A 205 1.51 -7.27 19.35
N LEU A 206 1.07 -6.23 18.64
CA LEU A 206 0.22 -5.19 19.22
C LEU A 206 -1.21 -5.69 19.51
N GLN A 207 -1.80 -6.41 18.55
CA GLN A 207 -3.13 -6.98 18.70
C GLN A 207 -3.14 -8.39 18.12
N PRO A 208 -3.10 -9.44 18.96
CA PRO A 208 -3.00 -10.81 18.48
C PRO A 208 -4.19 -11.19 17.58
N MET A 209 -3.88 -11.58 16.35
CA MET A 209 -4.89 -11.89 15.32
C MET A 209 -5.87 -13.01 15.72
N TRP A 210 -5.44 -13.92 16.61
CA TRP A 210 -6.22 -15.07 17.10
C TRP A 210 -7.23 -14.72 18.20
N ARG A 211 -7.27 -13.46 18.69
CA ARG A 211 -8.28 -13.01 19.65
C ARG A 211 -9.57 -12.53 18.98
N VAL A 212 -9.60 -12.42 17.65
CA VAL A 212 -10.81 -12.08 16.90
C VAL A 212 -11.58 -13.37 16.60
N HIS A 213 -12.71 -13.56 17.26
CA HIS A 213 -13.63 -14.66 16.95
C HIS A 213 -14.37 -14.33 15.64
N LEU A 214 -14.01 -15.01 14.56
CA LEU A 214 -14.73 -14.96 13.30
C LEU A 214 -15.96 -15.85 13.39
N THR A 215 -17.11 -15.27 13.72
CA THR A 215 -18.38 -15.97 13.54
C THR A 215 -18.72 -15.92 12.06
N ILE A 216 -18.41 -16.99 11.31
CA ILE A 216 -18.80 -17.14 9.91
C ILE A 216 -20.32 -17.37 9.89
N THR A 217 -21.10 -16.30 9.89
CA THR A 217 -22.54 -16.39 9.62
C THR A 217 -22.73 -16.45 8.12
N TRP A 218 -23.04 -17.64 7.61
CA TRP A 218 -23.49 -17.80 6.24
C TRP A 218 -24.82 -17.06 6.07
N PRO A 219 -25.00 -16.26 5.00
CA PRO A 219 -26.31 -15.75 4.66
C PRO A 219 -27.18 -16.94 4.28
N ASN A 220 -28.22 -17.21 5.07
CA ASN A 220 -29.32 -18.10 4.70
C ASN A 220 -30.14 -17.47 3.58
#